data_AF-A0A952CA08-F1
#
_entry.id   AF-A0A952CA08-F1
#
_cell.length_a   1.000
_cell.length_b   1.000
_cell.length_c   1.000
_cell.angle_alpha   90.00
_cell.angle_beta   90.00
_cell.angle_gamma   90.00
#
_symmetry.space_group_name_H-M   'P 1'
#
loop_
_entity.id
_entity.type
_entity.pdbx_description
1 polymer ?
#
loop_
_entity_poly.entity_id
_entity_poly.type
_entity_poly.pdbx_seq_one_letter_code
_entity_poly.pdbx_strand_id
1 'polypeptide(L)'
;MHHHLFPAVQPVLALLPDYPDLGESVGFQLTGLFVVFLALASIWLALTLVGQWFKRRAPVPAKAAAAAAPAPAPAVATDEIPAEVVAVIAAAVQVSLSGSYRIQAIVPATQAQDWAHEGRRRIFASHHVR
;
A
#
# COMPACT_ATOMS: atom_id res chain seq x y z
N MET A 1 36.08 -22.64 73.66
CA MET A 1 34.77 -23.18 73.24
C MET A 1 34.08 -22.14 72.39
N HIS A 2 33.67 -22.55 71.20
CA HIS A 2 33.34 -21.73 70.05
C HIS A 2 31.92 -21.20 70.11
N HIS A 3 31.72 -19.89 69.92
CA HIS A 3 30.45 -19.31 69.44
C HIS A 3 30.73 -18.05 68.59
N HIS A 4 31.13 -18.27 67.33
CA HIS A 4 31.01 -17.29 66.24
C HIS A 4 30.08 -17.89 65.20
N LEU A 5 28.77 -17.73 65.35
CA LEU A 5 27.82 -18.23 64.34
C LEU A 5 26.65 -17.27 64.20
N PHE A 6 26.90 -16.17 63.48
CA PHE A 6 26.05 -15.68 62.40
C PHE A 6 26.93 -14.75 61.55
N PRO A 7 27.63 -15.26 60.51
CA PRO A 7 28.16 -14.38 59.49
C PRO A 7 26.98 -13.66 58.86
N ALA A 8 27.01 -12.32 58.89
CA ALA A 8 26.08 -11.49 58.15
C ALA A 8 25.98 -12.04 56.73
N VAL A 9 24.82 -12.59 56.37
CA VAL A 9 24.50 -12.93 54.99
C VAL A 9 24.57 -11.61 54.25
N GLN A 10 25.71 -11.35 53.62
CA GLN A 10 25.88 -10.19 52.77
C GLN A 10 24.79 -10.28 51.70
N PRO A 11 24.05 -9.19 51.41
CA PRO A 11 23.07 -9.23 50.37
C PRO A 11 23.82 -9.54 49.08
N VAL A 12 23.59 -10.73 48.52
CA VAL A 12 24.05 -11.16 47.19
C VAL A 12 23.66 -10.11 46.12
N LEU A 13 22.72 -9.23 46.44
CA LEU A 13 22.36 -8.03 45.70
C LEU A 13 23.53 -7.05 45.45
N ALA A 14 24.58 -7.06 46.29
CA ALA A 14 25.77 -6.22 46.12
C ALA A 14 26.85 -6.84 45.19
N LEU A 15 26.64 -8.07 44.73
CA LEU A 15 27.47 -8.79 43.74
C LEU A 15 26.81 -8.83 42.36
N LEU A 16 25.69 -8.12 42.16
CA LEU A 16 25.10 -7.98 40.83
C LEU A 16 26.06 -7.16 39.95
N PRO A 17 26.42 -7.65 38.76
CA PRO A 17 27.12 -6.85 37.76
C PRO A 17 26.37 -5.52 37.59
N ASP A 18 27.10 -4.41 37.66
CA ASP A 18 26.58 -3.06 37.44
C ASP A 18 25.65 -3.09 36.21
N TYR A 19 24.37 -2.83 36.44
CA TYR A 19 23.41 -2.63 35.37
C TYR A 19 23.94 -1.48 34.50
N PRO A 20 23.88 -1.58 33.16
CA PRO A 20 24.33 -0.49 32.30
C PRO A 20 23.62 0.78 32.74
N ASP A 21 24.38 1.85 32.97
CA ASP A 21 23.85 3.14 33.41
C ASP A 21 22.70 3.54 32.47
N LEU A 22 21.72 4.29 32.97
CA LEU A 22 20.53 4.66 32.18
C LEU A 22 20.93 5.31 30.84
N GLY A 23 22.05 6.04 30.83
CA GLY A 23 22.63 6.62 29.62
C GLY A 23 23.12 5.58 28.59
N GLU A 24 23.72 4.48 29.04
CA GLU A 24 24.20 3.41 28.16
C GLU A 24 23.03 2.62 27.56
N SER A 25 22.02 2.34 28.39
CA SER A 25 20.76 1.72 27.96
C SER A 25 20.03 2.57 26.90
N VAL A 26 19.96 3.89 27.12
CA VAL A 26 19.39 4.83 26.13
C VAL A 26 20.22 4.85 24.83
N GLY A 27 21.55 4.74 24.94
CA GLY A 27 22.45 4.63 23.78
C GLY A 27 22.15 3.41 22.90
N PHE A 28 21.94 2.24 23.52
CA PHE A 28 21.56 1.02 22.80
C PHE A 28 20.18 1.15 22.14
N GLN A 29 19.21 1.75 22.84
CA GLN A 29 17.86 1.99 22.31
C GLN A 29 17.90 2.91 21.08
N LEU A 30 18.65 4.02 21.16
CA LEU A 30 18.81 4.97 20.05
C LEU A 30 19.51 4.31 18.85
N THR A 31 20.56 3.53 19.11
CA THR A 31 21.28 2.80 18.05
C THR A 31 20.34 1.84 17.32
N GLY A 32 19.54 1.07 18.06
CA GLY A 32 18.52 0.19 17.48
C GLY A 32 17.47 0.97 16.66
N LEU A 33 17.00 2.10 17.19
CA LEU A 33 16.06 2.98 16.48
C LEU A 33 16.64 3.49 15.16
N PHE A 34 17.90 3.94 15.15
CA PHE A 34 18.58 4.39 13.93
C PHE A 34 18.74 3.28 12.91
N VAL A 35 19.08 2.06 13.32
CA VAL A 35 19.18 0.90 12.43
C VAL A 35 17.84 0.59 11.76
N VAL A 36 16.73 0.66 12.50
CA VAL A 36 15.39 0.46 11.95
C VAL A 36 15.04 1.56 10.94
N PHE A 37 15.27 2.83 11.28
CA PHE A 37 15.04 3.93 10.33
C PHE A 37 15.88 3.78 9.06
N LEU A 38 17.14 3.35 9.18
CA LEU A 38 18.00 3.09 8.04
C LEU A 38 17.47 1.95 7.16
N ALA A 39 16.95 0.88 7.77
CA ALA A 39 16.32 -0.22 7.05
C ALA A 39 15.05 0.23 6.31
N LEU A 40 14.18 1.00 6.95
CA LEU A 40 12.98 1.53 6.30
C LEU A 40 13.33 2.50 5.17
N ALA A 41 14.32 3.37 5.38
CA ALA A 41 14.79 4.31 4.37
C ALA A 41 15.41 3.59 3.16
N SER A 42 16.17 2.52 3.38
CA SER A 42 16.79 1.74 2.29
C SER A 42 15.75 1.00 1.45
N ILE A 43 14.71 0.43 2.08
CA ILE A 43 13.60 -0.21 1.38
C ILE A 43 12.82 0.83 0.56
N TRP A 44 12.50 1.98 1.15
CA TRP A 44 11.85 3.09 0.43
C TRP A 44 12.68 3.56 -0.78
N LEU A 45 14.00 3.70 -0.60
CA LEU A 45 14.91 4.08 -1.67
C LEU A 45 14.96 3.03 -2.79
N ALA A 46 15.02 1.74 -2.44
CA ALA A 46 15.00 0.66 -3.43
C ALA A 46 13.71 0.67 -4.26
N LEU A 47 12.55 0.83 -3.61
CA LEU A 47 11.26 0.90 -4.30
C LEU A 47 11.17 2.11 -5.24
N THR A 48 11.65 3.28 -4.81
CA THR A 48 11.63 4.50 -5.64
C THR A 48 12.60 4.43 -6.81
N LEU A 49 13.79 3.84 -6.65
CA LEU A 49 14.75 3.63 -7.74
C LEU A 49 14.17 2.71 -8.83
N VAL A 50 13.52 1.61 -8.44
CA VAL A 50 12.84 0.70 -9.38
C VAL A 50 11.70 1.43 -10.09
N GLY A 51 10.86 2.16 -9.35
CA GLY A 51 9.77 2.95 -9.93
C GLY A 51 10.24 4.05 -10.89
N GLN A 52 11.37 4.71 -10.60
CA GLN A 52 11.97 5.71 -11.48
C GLN A 52 12.53 5.08 -12.76
N TRP A 53 13.12 3.88 -12.68
CA TRP A 53 13.56 3.15 -13.86
C TRP A 53 12.40 2.77 -14.79
N PHE A 54 11.23 2.41 -14.23
CA PHE A 54 10.02 2.19 -15.03
C PHE A 54 9.45 3.50 -15.61
N LYS A 55 9.36 4.57 -14.82
CA LYS A 55 8.87 5.88 -15.30
C LYS A 55 9.76 6.50 -16.39
N ARG A 56 11.07 6.31 -16.32
CA ARG A 56 12.02 6.77 -17.36
C ARG A 56 11.85 6.07 -18.71
N ARG A 57 11.20 4.90 -18.74
CA ARG A 57 10.91 4.13 -19.96
C ARG A 57 9.50 4.34 -20.50
N ALA A 58 8.64 5.06 -19.76
CA ALA A 58 7.31 5.43 -20.24
C ALA A 58 7.42 6.70 -21.11
N PRO A 59 6.86 6.71 -22.33
CA PRO A 59 6.72 7.94 -23.10
C PRO A 59 5.82 8.91 -22.32
N VAL A 60 6.23 10.17 -22.23
CA VAL A 60 5.42 11.24 -21.63
C VAL A 60 4.24 11.51 -22.58
N PRO A 61 2.97 11.29 -22.19
CA PRO A 61 1.85 11.69 -23.02
C PRO A 61 1.85 13.22 -23.11
N ALA A 62 1.97 13.71 -24.34
CA ALA A 62 1.91 15.14 -24.64
C ALA A 62 0.54 15.67 -24.20
N LYS A 63 0.55 16.67 -23.32
CA LYS A 63 -0.63 17.41 -22.89
C LYS A 63 -1.23 18.13 -24.11
N ALA A 64 -2.27 17.57 -24.70
CA ALA A 64 -3.01 18.20 -25.80
C ALA A 64 -3.94 19.30 -25.25
N ALA A 65 -3.88 20.45 -25.91
CA ALA A 65 -4.59 21.67 -25.59
C ALA A 65 -6.11 21.58 -25.81
N ALA A 66 -6.85 22.42 -25.10
CA ALA A 66 -8.29 22.58 -25.22
C ALA A 66 -8.70 23.29 -26.53
N ALA A 67 -9.77 22.83 -27.20
CA ALA A 67 -10.97 23.64 -27.56
C ALA A 67 -11.98 22.91 -28.49
N ALA A 68 -13.26 23.09 -28.12
CA ALA A 68 -14.48 23.30 -28.92
C ALA A 68 -15.28 22.15 -29.62
N ALA A 69 -16.53 22.04 -29.14
CA ALA A 69 -17.82 21.59 -29.72
C ALA A 69 -18.08 20.11 -30.10
N PRO A 70 -19.29 19.57 -29.84
CA PRO A 70 -19.55 18.13 -29.83
C PRO A 70 -19.91 17.60 -31.22
N ALA A 71 -18.97 16.86 -31.81
CA ALA A 71 -19.24 15.94 -32.92
C ALA A 71 -19.68 14.56 -32.36
N PRO A 72 -20.43 13.75 -33.13
CA PRO A 72 -21.00 12.48 -32.67
C PRO A 72 -19.96 11.62 -31.98
N ALA A 73 -20.32 11.07 -30.81
CA ALA A 73 -19.42 10.35 -29.92
C ALA A 73 -18.48 9.42 -30.72
N PRO A 74 -17.18 9.76 -30.83
CA PRO A 74 -16.24 8.84 -31.44
C PRO A 74 -16.23 7.60 -30.55
N ALA A 75 -16.42 6.44 -31.18
CA ALA A 75 -16.00 5.17 -30.58
C ALA A 75 -14.61 5.42 -30.01
N VAL A 76 -14.52 5.38 -28.69
CA VAL A 76 -13.32 5.77 -27.95
C VAL A 76 -12.19 4.98 -28.59
N ALA A 77 -11.24 5.70 -29.21
CA ALA A 77 -10.02 5.11 -29.71
C ALA A 77 -9.44 4.32 -28.53
N THR A 78 -9.62 3.01 -28.60
CA THR A 78 -9.18 2.10 -27.56
C THR A 78 -7.69 2.02 -27.81
N ASP A 79 -6.93 2.85 -27.12
CA ASP A 79 -5.52 2.57 -26.96
C ASP A 79 -5.44 1.17 -26.32
N GLU A 80 -5.02 0.21 -27.14
CA GLU A 80 -4.35 -1.04 -26.81
C GLU A 80 -5.12 -2.16 -26.09
N ILE A 81 -6.46 -2.24 -26.16
CA ILE A 81 -7.19 -3.46 -25.71
C ILE A 81 -7.65 -4.29 -26.91
N PRO A 82 -7.13 -5.52 -27.11
CA PRO A 82 -7.56 -6.41 -28.19
C PRO A 82 -9.05 -6.71 -28.13
N ALA A 83 -9.69 -6.83 -29.30
CA ALA A 83 -11.13 -7.10 -29.39
C ALA A 83 -11.53 -8.42 -28.72
N GLU A 84 -10.63 -9.41 -28.74
CA GLU A 84 -10.78 -10.70 -28.08
C GLU A 84 -10.91 -10.52 -26.56
N VAL A 85 -10.14 -9.62 -25.96
CA VAL A 85 -10.19 -9.33 -24.52
C VAL A 85 -11.53 -8.68 -24.17
N VAL A 86 -11.99 -7.72 -24.97
CA VAL A 86 -13.30 -7.07 -24.77
C VAL A 86 -14.44 -8.10 -24.86
N ALA A 87 -14.38 -9.03 -25.82
CA ALA A 87 -15.36 -10.08 -25.98
C ALA A 87 -15.38 -11.05 -24.78
N VAL A 88 -14.21 -11.45 -24.27
CA VAL A 88 -14.10 -12.31 -23.09
C VAL A 88 -14.63 -11.59 -21.85
N ILE A 89 -14.34 -10.30 -21.66
CA ILE A 89 -14.89 -9.52 -20.55
C ILE A 89 -16.41 -9.46 -20.63
N ALA A 90 -16.97 -9.16 -21.81
CA ALA A 90 -18.42 -9.12 -22.01
C ALA A 90 -19.07 -10.49 -21.70
N ALA A 91 -18.47 -11.58 -22.17
CA ALA A 91 -18.96 -12.93 -21.88
C ALA A 91 -18.86 -13.29 -20.39
N ALA A 92 -17.78 -12.90 -19.71
CA ALA A 92 -17.61 -13.13 -18.27
C ALA A 92 -18.66 -12.37 -17.46
N VAL A 93 -18.95 -11.11 -17.81
CA VAL A 93 -20.05 -10.33 -17.22
C VAL A 93 -21.38 -11.04 -17.51
N GLN A 94 -21.55 -11.59 -18.71
CA GLN A 94 -22.78 -12.25 -19.10
C GLN A 94 -23.14 -13.45 -18.19
N VAL A 95 -22.11 -14.22 -17.82
CA VAL A 95 -22.25 -15.40 -16.94
C VAL A 95 -22.34 -14.99 -15.46
N SER A 96 -21.66 -13.91 -15.07
CA SER A 96 -21.57 -13.48 -13.67
C SER A 96 -22.84 -12.80 -13.16
N LEU A 97 -23.56 -12.09 -14.03
CA LEU A 97 -24.79 -11.39 -13.67
C LEU A 97 -26.01 -12.20 -14.10
N SER A 98 -26.90 -12.47 -13.15
CA SER A 98 -28.22 -13.06 -13.42
C SER A 98 -29.27 -11.97 -13.62
N GLY A 99 -30.00 -11.99 -14.74
CA GLY A 99 -31.10 -11.06 -15.02
C GLY A 99 -30.89 -10.25 -16.30
N SER A 100 -31.76 -9.26 -16.52
CA SER A 100 -31.71 -8.39 -17.70
C SER A 100 -30.79 -7.21 -17.46
N TYR A 101 -29.67 -7.14 -18.17
CA TYR A 101 -28.77 -5.99 -18.22
C TYR A 101 -28.31 -5.71 -19.65
N ARG A 102 -27.78 -4.50 -19.85
CA ARG A 102 -27.15 -4.09 -21.11
C ARG A 102 -25.81 -3.45 -20.78
N ILE A 103 -24.75 -3.94 -21.40
CA ILE A 103 -23.42 -3.33 -21.30
C ILE A 103 -23.45 -1.98 -22.04
N GLN A 104 -23.22 -0.88 -21.33
CA GLN A 104 -23.18 0.46 -21.93
C GLN A 104 -21.79 0.84 -22.43
N ALA A 105 -20.75 0.53 -21.66
CA ALA A 105 -19.36 0.83 -22.01
C ALA A 105 -18.40 -0.13 -21.29
N ILE A 106 -17.28 -0.42 -21.94
CA ILE A 106 -16.12 -1.11 -21.34
C ILE A 106 -14.95 -0.14 -21.48
N VAL A 107 -14.41 0.30 -20.35
CA VAL A 107 -13.39 1.34 -20.30
C VAL A 107 -12.30 0.89 -19.34
N PRO A 108 -11.01 1.07 -19.66
CA PRO A 108 -9.93 0.80 -18.71
C PRO A 108 -10.07 1.73 -17.50
N ALA A 109 -9.87 1.16 -16.32
CA ALA A 109 -9.72 1.99 -15.12
C ALA A 109 -8.31 2.58 -15.12
N THR A 110 -8.28 3.89 -15.31
CA THR A 110 -7.04 4.64 -15.51
C THR A 110 -6.61 5.35 -14.23
N GLN A 111 -7.49 5.45 -13.23
CA GLN A 111 -7.19 6.16 -11.99
C GLN A 111 -7.47 5.30 -10.76
N ALA A 112 -6.58 5.38 -9.77
CA ALA A 112 -6.77 4.71 -8.48
C ALA A 112 -8.08 5.13 -7.76
N GLN A 113 -8.63 6.29 -8.12
CA GLN A 113 -9.90 6.80 -7.59
C GLN A 113 -11.11 6.01 -8.11
N ASP A 114 -11.02 5.32 -9.25
CA ASP A 114 -12.12 4.54 -9.82
C ASP A 114 -12.59 3.46 -8.82
N TRP A 115 -11.64 2.84 -8.11
CA TRP A 115 -11.95 1.77 -7.15
C TRP A 115 -12.54 2.32 -5.85
N ALA A 116 -12.09 3.52 -5.44
CA ALA A 116 -12.67 4.22 -4.31
C ALA A 116 -14.13 4.62 -4.59
N HIS A 117 -14.45 5.05 -5.82
CA HIS A 117 -15.81 5.36 -6.24
C HIS A 117 -16.71 4.12 -6.24
N GLU A 118 -16.23 2.97 -6.70
CA GLU A 118 -17.02 1.73 -6.68
C GLU A 118 -17.29 1.22 -5.26
N GLY A 119 -16.29 1.31 -4.36
CA GLY A 119 -16.48 1.01 -2.94
C GLY A 119 -17.59 1.85 -2.30
N ARG A 120 -17.64 3.15 -2.62
CA ARG A 120 -18.71 4.05 -2.17
C ARG A 120 -20.07 3.62 -2.72
N ARG A 121 -20.17 3.28 -4.01
CA ARG A 121 -21.43 2.82 -4.64
C ARG A 121 -21.97 1.56 -3.97
N ARG A 122 -21.10 0.61 -3.64
CA ARG A 122 -21.49 -0.64 -2.96
C ARG A 122 -22.10 -0.39 -1.57
N ILE A 123 -21.54 0.55 -0.81
CA ILE A 123 -22.08 0.92 0.51
C ILE A 123 -23.50 1.49 0.37
N PHE A 124 -23.73 2.39 -0.58
CA PHE A 124 -25.07 2.94 -0.83
C PHE A 124 -26.04 1.88 -1.36
N ALA A 125 -25.59 0.98 -2.23
CA ALA A 125 -26.43 -0.10 -2.77
C ALA A 125 -26.84 -1.13 -1.70
N SER A 126 -26.03 -1.36 -0.66
CA SER A 126 -26.39 -2.25 0.45
C SER A 126 -27.50 -1.70 1.35
N HIS A 127 -27.73 -0.39 1.36
CA HIS A 127 -28.82 0.24 2.09
C HIS A 127 -30.06 0.38 1.19
N HIS A 128 -30.68 -0.74 0.83
CA HIS A 128 -32.05 -0.70 0.32
C HIS A 128 -33.00 -0.57 1.52
N VAL A 129 -33.48 0.66 1.76
CA VAL A 129 -34.64 0.92 2.62
C VAL A 129 -35.86 0.33 1.91
N ARG A 130 -36.50 -0.63 2.58
CA ARG A 130 -37.80 -1.19 2.22
C ARG A 130 -38.91 -0.18 2.50
#